data_AF-A0A0R3R7Z6-F1
#
_entry.id   AF-A0A0R3R7Z6-F1
#
_cell.length_a   1.000
_cell.length_b   1.000
_cell.length_c   1.000
_cell.angle_alpha   90.00
_cell.angle_beta   90.00
_cell.angle_gamma   90.00
#
_symmetry.space_group_name_H-M   'P 1'
#
loop_
_entity.id
_entity.type
_entity.pdbx_description
1 polymer ?
#
loop_
_entity_poly.entity_id
_entity_poly.type
_entity_poly.pdbx_seq_one_letter_code
_entity_poly.pdbx_strand_id
1 'polypeptide(L)'
;MLNNVDGSGINLCLANIRRKKIPRDNRHFGTVALSQPSLIARWDNVSPAAKNIKFTYNGKLANMLRYYLWSYGWSGRRYGLLFHDQCFEPAPEVKEALRRLNLKEPWLFDERKIRLYHAHTMKSHGEQLPKEKWTKWEDET
;
A
#
# COMPACT_ATOMS: atom_id res chain seq x y z
N MET A 1 44.01 -35.31 65.37
CA MET A 1 43.60 -33.91 65.14
C MET A 1 42.87 -33.90 63.80
N LEU A 2 41.55 -34.06 63.80
CA LEU A 2 40.56 -32.97 63.78
C LEU A 2 40.62 -32.12 62.50
N ASN A 3 39.65 -32.41 61.60
CA ASN A 3 38.70 -31.50 60.93
C ASN A 3 38.56 -31.85 59.42
N ASN A 4 37.43 -32.41 58.93
CA ASN A 4 36.08 -31.81 58.72
C ASN A 4 36.13 -30.72 57.62
N VAL A 5 35.31 -30.65 56.55
CA VAL A 5 34.01 -31.24 56.20
C VAL A 5 33.85 -31.26 54.66
N ASP A 6 33.15 -32.27 54.15
CA ASP A 6 32.67 -32.45 52.78
C ASP A 6 31.66 -31.37 52.31
N GLY A 7 31.64 -31.07 51.00
CA GLY A 7 30.82 -29.97 50.48
C GLY A 7 30.49 -30.03 48.99
N SER A 8 30.00 -31.17 48.48
CA SER A 8 29.17 -31.22 47.27
C SER A 8 28.36 -32.51 47.33
N GLY A 9 27.10 -32.52 47.68
CA GLY A 9 26.07 -31.69 47.07
C GLY A 9 24.99 -32.62 46.55
N ILE A 10 24.25 -33.19 47.50
CA ILE A 10 22.80 -33.45 47.43
C ILE A 10 22.34 -34.60 46.51
N ASN A 11 21.88 -35.63 47.21
CA ASN A 11 21.03 -36.74 46.81
C ASN A 11 19.80 -36.35 45.97
N LEU A 12 19.53 -37.21 44.98
CA LEU A 12 18.30 -38.00 44.81
C LEU A 12 16.94 -37.30 44.94
N CYS A 13 16.12 -37.37 43.88
CA CYS A 13 14.71 -37.81 43.97
C CYS A 13 14.08 -37.94 42.57
N LEU A 14 13.81 -39.19 42.17
CA LEU A 14 12.67 -39.48 41.31
C LEU A 14 11.40 -39.00 42.02
N ALA A 15 10.51 -38.29 41.31
CA ALA A 15 9.06 -38.53 41.29
C ALA A 15 8.30 -37.35 40.64
N ASN A 16 7.65 -37.66 39.52
CA ASN A 16 6.24 -37.36 39.25
C ASN A 16 5.71 -35.90 39.11
N ILE A 17 4.87 -35.75 38.07
CA ILE A 17 3.72 -34.82 37.96
C ILE A 17 4.03 -33.38 37.50
N ARG A 18 3.90 -33.14 36.19
CA ARG A 18 2.71 -32.48 35.59
C ARG A 18 2.89 -32.36 34.08
N ARG A 19 1.94 -32.91 33.31
CA ARG A 19 1.77 -32.62 31.88
C ARG A 19 1.72 -31.10 31.72
N LYS A 20 2.73 -30.50 31.07
CA LYS A 20 2.61 -29.11 30.61
C LYS A 20 1.48 -29.09 29.59
N LYS A 21 0.36 -28.50 30.00
CA LYS A 21 -0.80 -28.25 29.14
C LYS A 21 -0.31 -27.33 28.03
N ILE A 22 -0.13 -27.87 26.83
CA ILE A 22 0.15 -27.08 25.63
C ILE A 22 -0.99 -26.04 25.55
N PRO A 23 -0.70 -24.73 25.47
CA PRO A 23 -1.74 -23.75 25.29
C PRO A 23 -2.47 -24.09 23.99
N ARG A 24 -3.80 -24.24 24.05
CA ARG A 24 -4.61 -24.26 22.83
C ARG A 24 -4.45 -22.88 22.23
N ASP A 25 -3.70 -22.78 21.14
CA ASP A 25 -3.66 -21.59 20.32
C ASP A 25 -5.10 -21.26 19.93
N ASN A 26 -5.65 -20.22 20.56
CA ASN A 26 -6.85 -19.56 20.08
C ASN A 26 -6.50 -19.02 18.70
N ARG A 27 -6.75 -19.82 17.66
CA ARG A 27 -6.97 -19.32 16.31
C ARG A 27 -8.14 -18.34 16.43
N HIS A 28 -7.80 -17.10 16.71
CA HIS A 28 -8.64 -15.97 16.37
C HIS A 28 -8.73 -16.05 14.86
N PHE A 29 -9.80 -16.68 14.38
CA PHE A 29 -10.27 -16.46 13.03
C PHE A 29 -10.41 -14.95 12.94
N GLY A 30 -9.44 -14.30 12.31
CA GLY A 30 -9.50 -12.88 12.06
C GLY A 30 -10.78 -12.66 11.28
N THR A 31 -11.81 -12.16 11.95
CA THR A 31 -12.96 -11.57 11.30
C THR A 31 -12.37 -10.51 10.40
N VAL A 32 -12.31 -10.80 9.10
CA VAL A 32 -11.96 -9.80 8.09
C VAL A 32 -12.99 -8.71 8.29
N ALA A 33 -12.57 -7.61 8.92
CA ALA A 33 -13.41 -6.45 9.09
C ALA A 33 -13.74 -5.96 7.68
N LEU A 34 -14.90 -6.37 7.17
CA LEU A 34 -15.52 -5.74 6.03
C LEU A 34 -15.76 -4.30 6.47
N SER A 35 -14.85 -3.41 6.07
CA SER A 35 -14.99 -1.97 6.23
C SER A 35 -16.40 -1.59 5.84
N GLN A 36 -17.15 -0.96 6.75
CA GLN A 36 -18.53 -0.61 6.50
C GLN A 36 -18.64 0.20 5.20
N PRO A 37 -19.64 -0.07 4.34
CA PRO A 37 -19.86 0.74 3.16
C PRO A 37 -20.22 2.15 3.63
N SER A 38 -19.35 3.12 3.35
CA SER A 38 -19.67 4.53 3.52
C SER A 38 -20.97 4.84 2.76
N LEU A 39 -21.85 5.64 3.35
CA LEU A 39 -23.09 6.12 2.69
C LEU A 39 -22.81 7.01 1.46
N ILE A 40 -21.55 7.37 1.26
CA ILE A 40 -21.02 8.11 0.11
C ILE A 40 -20.61 7.10 -0.94
N ALA A 41 -21.05 7.32 -2.18
CA ALA A 41 -20.66 6.45 -3.27
C ALA A 41 -19.14 6.53 -3.50
N ARG A 42 -18.51 5.40 -3.82
CA ARG A 42 -17.05 5.27 -3.85
C ARG A 42 -16.35 6.20 -4.86
N TRP A 43 -17.11 6.65 -5.87
CA TRP A 43 -16.68 7.61 -6.90
C TRP A 43 -16.90 9.08 -6.52
N ASP A 44 -17.64 9.36 -5.44
CA ASP A 44 -17.83 10.72 -4.91
C ASP A 44 -16.71 11.12 -3.92
N ASN A 45 -15.88 10.15 -3.51
CA ASN A 45 -14.65 10.43 -2.78
C ASN A 45 -13.62 11.03 -3.74
N VAL A 46 -13.31 12.32 -3.55
CA VAL A 46 -12.26 13.02 -4.28
C VAL A 46 -11.01 13.04 -3.40
N SER A 47 -9.87 12.57 -3.95
CA SER A 47 -8.59 12.61 -3.25
C SER A 47 -8.31 13.99 -2.67
N PRO A 48 -7.77 14.08 -1.44
CA PRO A 48 -7.35 15.35 -0.85
C PRO A 48 -6.47 16.22 -1.76
N ALA A 49 -5.66 15.61 -2.62
CA ALA A 49 -4.79 16.31 -3.55
C ALA A 49 -5.54 16.78 -4.82
N ALA A 50 -6.52 16.01 -5.28
CA ALA A 50 -7.40 16.37 -6.41
C ALA A 50 -8.37 17.51 -6.08
N LYS A 51 -8.53 17.89 -4.80
CA LYS A 51 -9.42 18.97 -4.37
C LYS A 51 -9.13 20.32 -5.04
N ASN A 52 -7.88 20.55 -5.46
CA ASN A 52 -7.46 21.78 -6.14
C ASN A 52 -7.50 21.68 -7.67
N ILE A 53 -7.85 20.52 -8.23
CA ILE A 53 -7.88 20.28 -9.67
C ILE A 53 -9.32 20.42 -10.17
N LYS A 54 -9.57 21.47 -10.94
CA LYS A 54 -10.86 21.69 -11.60
C LYS A 54 -10.88 20.97 -12.94
N PHE A 55 -11.43 19.75 -12.99
CA PHE A 55 -11.70 19.09 -14.27
C PHE A 55 -12.77 19.86 -15.05
N THR A 56 -12.65 19.82 -16.38
CA THR A 56 -13.64 20.39 -17.31
C THR A 56 -15.02 19.76 -17.15
N TYR A 57 -15.05 18.45 -16.85
CA TYR A 57 -16.25 17.68 -16.59
C TYR A 57 -16.23 17.08 -15.18
N ASN A 58 -17.01 17.68 -14.26
CA ASN A 58 -17.10 17.33 -12.84
C ASN A 58 -18.51 16.89 -12.41
N GLY A 59 -19.24 16.21 -13.31
CA GLY A 59 -20.55 15.63 -12.99
C GLY A 59 -20.46 14.25 -12.31
N LYS A 60 -21.53 13.82 -11.63
CA LYS A 60 -21.62 12.48 -11.00
C LYS A 60 -21.31 11.34 -11.96
N LEU A 61 -21.82 11.43 -13.20
CA LEU A 61 -21.55 10.44 -14.25
C LEU A 61 -20.09 10.46 -14.72
N ALA A 62 -19.46 11.64 -14.81
CA ALA A 62 -18.07 11.76 -15.19
C ALA A 62 -17.15 11.19 -14.10
N ASN A 63 -17.46 11.43 -12.83
CA ASN A 63 -16.73 10.86 -11.70
C ASN A 63 -16.89 9.34 -11.64
N MET A 64 -18.12 8.84 -11.83
CA MET A 64 -18.39 7.41 -11.96
C MET A 64 -17.57 6.80 -13.11
N LEU A 65 -17.60 7.40 -14.31
CA LEU A 65 -16.84 6.89 -15.46
C LEU A 65 -15.34 6.89 -15.20
N ARG A 66 -14.79 7.96 -14.62
CA ARG A 66 -13.37 8.04 -14.23
C ARG A 66 -13.01 6.93 -13.25
N TYR A 67 -13.84 6.71 -12.23
CA TYR A 67 -13.66 5.64 -11.26
C TYR A 67 -13.71 4.25 -11.92
N TYR A 68 -14.62 4.01 -12.86
CA TYR A 68 -14.71 2.73 -13.58
C TYR A 68 -13.49 2.51 -14.49
N LEU A 69 -13.09 3.53 -15.25
CA LEU A 69 -11.89 3.46 -16.10
C LEU A 69 -10.63 3.19 -15.28
N TRP A 70 -10.49 3.87 -14.13
CA TRP A 70 -9.40 3.63 -13.19
C TRP A 70 -9.47 2.22 -12.59
N SER A 71 -10.64 1.79 -12.11
CA SER A 71 -10.83 0.52 -11.39
C SER A 71 -10.70 -0.72 -12.27
N TYR A 72 -11.13 -0.64 -13.52
CA TYR A 72 -11.25 -1.80 -14.39
C TYR A 72 -10.50 -1.65 -15.71
N GLY A 73 -10.46 -0.44 -16.28
CA GLY A 73 -9.78 -0.17 -17.55
C GLY A 73 -8.27 -0.02 -17.45
N TRP A 74 -7.73 0.19 -16.24
CA TRP A 74 -6.32 0.50 -16.05
C TRP A 74 -5.63 -0.38 -15.01
N SER A 75 -4.47 -0.89 -15.41
CA SER A 75 -3.68 -1.86 -14.65
C SER A 75 -2.35 -1.31 -14.10
N GLY A 76 -2.06 -0.02 -14.33
CA GLY A 76 -0.82 0.65 -13.88
C GLY A 76 -0.69 0.78 -12.36
N ARG A 77 -1.81 0.73 -11.65
CA ARG A 77 -1.89 0.77 -10.18
C ARG A 77 -1.12 -0.36 -9.49
N ARG A 78 -1.00 -1.50 -10.19
CA ARG A 78 -0.24 -2.68 -9.74
C ARG A 78 1.28 -2.44 -9.71
N TYR A 79 1.72 -1.35 -10.33
CA TYR A 79 3.12 -0.93 -10.42
C TYR A 79 3.37 0.38 -9.66
N GLY A 80 2.38 0.92 -8.95
CA GLY A 80 2.52 2.17 -8.19
C GLY A 80 2.40 3.45 -9.03
N LEU A 81 1.85 3.38 -10.24
CA LEU A 81 1.56 4.56 -11.07
C LEU A 81 0.29 5.28 -10.63
N LEU A 82 0.25 6.60 -10.87
CA LEU A 82 -0.94 7.44 -10.76
C LEU A 82 -1.57 7.67 -12.14
N PHE A 83 -2.88 7.94 -12.18
CA PHE A 83 -3.67 7.94 -13.41
C PHE A 83 -3.14 8.93 -14.45
N HIS A 84 -2.63 10.07 -14.00
CA HIS A 84 -2.03 11.10 -14.84
C HIS A 84 -0.70 10.70 -15.48
N ASP A 85 -0.03 9.63 -15.01
CA ASP A 85 1.22 9.15 -15.61
C ASP A 85 1.02 8.46 -16.96
N GLN A 86 -0.22 8.09 -17.30
CA GLN A 86 -0.56 7.53 -18.62
C GLN A 86 -0.54 8.57 -19.75
N CYS A 87 -0.50 9.87 -19.42
CA CYS A 87 -0.52 10.94 -20.41
C CYS A 87 0.67 10.87 -21.38
N PHE A 88 0.36 10.97 -22.68
CA PHE A 88 1.34 10.85 -23.75
C PHE A 88 2.26 12.09 -23.80
N GLU A 89 3.55 11.91 -23.47
CA GLU A 89 4.51 13.01 -23.33
C GLU A 89 4.78 13.86 -24.58
N PRO A 90 4.81 13.33 -25.82
CA PRO A 90 5.12 14.17 -26.98
C PRO A 90 3.94 15.06 -27.40
N ALA A 91 2.78 14.97 -26.75
CA ALA A 91 1.73 15.97 -26.90
C ALA A 91 2.23 17.33 -26.37
N PRO A 92 2.10 18.44 -27.14
CA PRO A 92 2.67 19.74 -26.77
C PRO A 92 2.10 20.29 -25.45
N GLU A 93 0.85 19.97 -25.14
CA GLU A 93 0.16 20.36 -23.91
C GLU A 93 0.80 19.70 -22.67
N VAL A 94 1.11 18.41 -22.75
CA VAL A 94 1.73 17.64 -21.67
C VAL A 94 3.17 18.09 -21.46
N LYS A 95 3.91 18.32 -22.55
CA LYS A 95 5.29 18.83 -22.47
C LYS A 95 5.36 20.19 -21.77
N GLU A 96 4.44 21.10 -22.10
CA GLU A 96 4.38 22.41 -21.48
C GLU A 96 3.92 22.32 -20.00
N ALA A 97 2.96 21.44 -19.69
CA ALA A 97 2.57 21.17 -18.30
C ALA A 97 3.73 20.62 -17.47
N LEU A 98 4.52 19.67 -18.01
CA LEU A 98 5.71 19.13 -17.36
C LEU A 98 6.81 20.18 -17.19
N ARG A 99 6.99 21.07 -18.18
CA ARG A 99 7.92 22.20 -18.06
C ARG A 99 7.52 23.12 -16.90
N ARG A 100 6.23 23.46 -16.78
CA ARG A 100 5.70 24.27 -15.68
C ARG A 100 5.84 23.57 -14.34
N LEU A 101 5.57 22.26 -14.28
CA LEU A 101 5.73 21.46 -13.08
C LEU A 101 7.18 21.48 -12.60
N ASN A 102 8.13 21.28 -13.50
CA ASN A 102 9.56 21.30 -13.18
C ASN A 102 10.04 22.69 -12.70
N LEU A 103 9.43 23.78 -13.17
CA LEU A 103 9.74 25.13 -12.70
C LEU A 103 9.15 25.44 -11.33
N LYS A 104 7.93 24.96 -11.05
CA LYS A 104 7.21 25.25 -9.81
C LYS A 104 7.73 24.38 -8.65
N GLU A 105 7.78 23.07 -8.86
CA GLU A 105 8.04 22.07 -7.84
C GLU A 105 8.89 20.92 -8.44
N PRO A 106 10.23 21.08 -8.52
CA PRO A 106 11.12 20.11 -9.16
C PRO A 106 11.04 18.70 -8.55
N TRP A 107 10.82 18.59 -7.23
CA TRP A 107 10.76 17.31 -6.54
C TRP A 107 9.57 16.44 -6.95
N LEU A 108 8.42 17.04 -7.29
CA LEU A 108 7.25 16.29 -7.80
C LEU A 108 7.52 15.73 -9.20
N PHE A 109 8.28 16.47 -10.01
CA PHE A 109 8.71 16.00 -11.32
C PHE A 109 9.70 14.84 -11.19
N ASP A 110 10.61 14.90 -10.23
CA ASP A 110 11.53 13.81 -9.93
C ASP A 110 10.84 12.57 -9.38
N GLU A 111 9.88 12.74 -8.47
CA GLU A 111 9.05 11.64 -7.94
C GLU A 111 8.30 10.91 -9.07
N ARG A 112 7.72 11.65 -10.02
CA ARG A 112 7.08 11.07 -11.21
C ARG A 112 8.06 10.20 -12.01
N LYS A 113 9.27 10.69 -12.26
CA LYS A 113 10.30 9.92 -13.00
C LYS A 113 10.69 8.64 -12.27
N ILE A 114 10.82 8.70 -10.94
CA ILE A 114 11.12 7.51 -10.12
C ILE A 114 9.99 6.47 -10.24
N ARG A 115 8.72 6.90 -10.16
CA ARG A 115 7.55 6.01 -10.31
C ARG A 115 7.51 5.34 -11.69
N LEU A 116 7.75 6.11 -12.76
CA LEU A 116 7.80 5.60 -14.13
C LEU A 116 8.94 4.58 -14.33
N TYR A 117 10.14 4.89 -13.84
CA TYR A 117 11.30 4.00 -13.94
C TYR A 117 11.08 2.69 -13.17
N HIS A 118 10.55 2.79 -11.95
CA HIS A 118 10.25 1.64 -11.11
C HIS A 118 9.22 0.72 -11.77
N ALA A 119 8.15 1.30 -12.32
CA ALA A 119 7.12 0.54 -13.03
C ALA A 119 7.61 -0.10 -14.32
N HIS A 120 8.44 0.60 -15.09
CA HIS A 120 9.09 0.04 -16.28
C HIS A 120 9.94 -1.18 -15.93
N THR A 121 10.74 -1.07 -14.86
CA THR A 121 11.60 -2.15 -14.36
C THR A 121 10.76 -3.36 -13.94
N MET A 122 9.76 -3.18 -13.09
CA MET A 122 8.86 -4.28 -12.67
C MET A 122 8.13 -4.92 -13.86
N LYS A 123 7.64 -4.11 -14.80
CA LYS A 123 6.97 -4.61 -16.00
C LYS A 123 7.90 -5.45 -16.87
N SER A 124 9.17 -5.03 -17.00
CA SER A 124 10.21 -5.76 -17.73
C SER A 124 10.55 -7.09 -17.08
N HIS A 125 10.55 -7.16 -15.75
CA HIS A 125 10.76 -8.41 -14.99
C HIS A 125 9.49 -9.28 -14.87
N GLY A 126 8.32 -8.77 -15.25
CA GLY A 126 7.05 -9.47 -15.06
C GLY A 126 6.55 -9.50 -13.61
N GLU A 127 7.18 -8.74 -12.73
CA GLU A 127 6.84 -8.64 -11.30
C GLU A 127 5.72 -7.63 -11.06
N GLN A 128 5.03 -7.73 -9.93
CA GLN A 128 3.97 -6.81 -9.52
C GLN A 128 4.14 -6.46 -8.04
N LEU A 129 3.69 -5.26 -7.64
CA LEU A 129 3.67 -4.89 -6.23
C LEU A 129 2.69 -5.78 -5.45
N PRO A 130 2.95 -6.00 -4.15
CA PRO A 130 1.95 -6.52 -3.23
C PRO A 130 0.68 -5.67 -3.25
N LYS A 131 -0.48 -6.31 -3.12
CA LYS A 131 -1.80 -5.66 -3.32
C LYS A 131 -2.05 -4.52 -2.34
N GLU A 132 -1.44 -4.56 -1.15
CA GLU A 132 -1.54 -3.53 -0.13
C GLU A 132 -0.86 -2.21 -0.55
N LYS A 133 0.15 -2.30 -1.44
CA LYS A 133 0.94 -1.18 -1.95
C LYS A 133 0.45 -0.64 -3.29
N TRP A 134 -0.66 -1.17 -3.81
CA TRP A 134 -1.25 -0.62 -5.03
C TRP A 134 -1.80 0.77 -4.76
N THR A 135 -1.70 1.65 -5.77
CA THR A 135 -2.30 2.99 -5.65
C THR A 135 -3.80 2.87 -5.44
N LYS A 136 -4.28 3.62 -4.46
CA LYS A 136 -5.69 3.66 -4.08
C LYS A 136 -6.34 4.87 -4.73
N TRP A 137 -7.65 4.79 -4.94
CA TRP A 137 -8.43 5.87 -5.52
C TRP A 137 -8.31 7.18 -4.71
N GLU A 138 -8.23 7.06 -3.39
CA GLU A 138 -8.12 8.20 -2.49
C GLU A 138 -6.76 8.92 -2.60
N ASP A 139 -5.73 8.26 -3.13
CA ASP A 139 -4.39 8.81 -3.31
C ASP A 139 -4.19 9.43 -4.72
N GLU A 140 -5.17 9.26 -5.62
CA GLU A 140 -5.11 9.78 -6.99
C GLU A 140 -5.33 11.30 -7.02
N THR A 141 -4.28 12.05 -7.31
CA THR A 141 -4.31 13.51 -7.53
C THR A 141 -4.85 13.86 -8.92
#